data_AF-A0A4P5XID7-F1
#
_entry.id   AF-A0A4P5XID7-F1
#
_cell.length_a   1.000
_cell.length_b   1.000
_cell.length_c   1.000
_cell.angle_alpha   90.00
_cell.angle_beta   90.00
_cell.angle_gamma   90.00
#
_symmetry.space_group_name_H-M   'P 1'
#
loop_
_entity.id
_entity.type
_entity.pdbx_description
1 polymer ?
#
loop_
_entity_poly.entity_id
_entity_poly.type
_entity_poly.pdbx_seq_one_letter_code
_entity_poly.pdbx_strand_id
1 'polypeptide(L)' 'MPRKERSLAWNLGSFFGQIAKAITSDPAPHKPVSQEVARREMTAQTLVDTPEGPQSVTLRRTVIDEVQFPDKPTQQ' A
#
# COMPACT_ATOMS: atom_id res chain seq x y z
N MET A 1 16.14 -14.19 -37.14
CA MET A 1 16.45 -12.77 -36.90
C MET A 1 17.27 -12.69 -35.61
N PRO A 2 18.58 -12.38 -35.65
CA PRO A 2 19.36 -12.23 -34.41
C PRO A 2 18.87 -11.00 -33.64
N ARG A 3 18.48 -11.17 -32.37
CA ARG A 3 18.18 -10.06 -31.45
C ARG A 3 19.50 -9.31 -31.23
N LYS A 4 19.61 -8.07 -31.74
CA LYS A 4 20.73 -7.19 -31.38
C LYS A 4 20.65 -6.96 -29.87
N GLU A 5 21.57 -7.58 -29.13
CA GLU A 5 21.73 -7.31 -27.71
C GLU A 5 22.07 -5.82 -27.55
N ARG A 6 21.21 -5.11 -26.82
CA ARG A 6 21.40 -3.69 -26.57
C ARG A 6 22.61 -3.54 -25.66
N SER A 7 23.51 -2.63 -26.04
CA SER A 7 24.70 -2.34 -25.23
C SER A 7 24.30 -1.90 -23.82
N LEU A 8 25.16 -2.21 -22.83
CA LEU A 8 24.97 -1.81 -21.45
C LEU A 8 24.72 -0.30 -21.31
N ALA A 9 25.43 0.52 -22.09
CA ALA A 9 25.25 1.97 -22.10
C ALA A 9 23.85 2.39 -22.57
N TRP A 10 23.27 1.66 -23.52
CA TRP A 10 21.90 1.90 -23.97
C TRP A 10 20.88 1.58 -22.88
N ASN A 11 21.08 0.47 -22.16
CA ASN A 11 20.20 0.10 -21.04
C ASN A 11 20.28 1.12 -19.90
N LEU A 12 21.49 1.57 -19.56
CA LEU A 12 21.71 2.58 -18.51
C LEU A 12 21.09 3.93 -18.89
N GLY A 13 21.30 4.38 -20.13
CA GLY A 13 20.69 5.60 -20.64
C GLY A 13 19.16 5.55 -20.64
N SER A 14 18.58 4.41 -21.03
CA SER A 14 17.13 4.20 -20.98
C SER A 14 16.58 4.24 -19.56
N PHE A 15 17.29 3.64 -18.60
CA PHE A 15 16.88 3.62 -17.19
C PHE A 15 16.85 5.03 -16.58
N PHE A 16 17.96 5.78 -16.66
CA PHE A 16 18.01 7.13 -16.13
C PHE A 16 17.10 8.11 -16.89
N GLY A 17 16.88 7.88 -18.20
CA GLY A 17 15.91 8.64 -18.98
C GLY A 17 14.47 8.45 -18.50
N GLN A 18 14.10 7.26 -18.02
CA GLN A 18 12.79 7.02 -17.43
C GLN A 18 12.65 7.69 -16.05
N ILE A 19 13.70 7.68 -15.23
CA ILE A 19 13.71 8.38 -13.94
C ILE A 19 13.57 9.89 -14.14
N ALA A 20 14.35 10.48 -15.04
CA ALA A 20 14.27 11.90 -15.35
C ALA A 20 12.86 12.27 -15.82
N LYS A 21 12.26 11.46 -16.71
CA LYS A 21 10.87 11.64 -17.14
C LYS A 21 9.89 11.62 -15.98
N ALA A 22 9.99 10.65 -15.06
CA ALA A 22 9.11 10.54 -13.90
C ALA A 22 9.23 11.73 -12.92
N ILE A 23 10.43 12.30 -12.79
CA ILE A 23 10.67 13.50 -11.95
C ILE A 23 10.10 14.76 -12.61
N THR A 24 10.27 14.88 -13.94
CA THR A 24 9.84 16.08 -14.69
C THR A 24 8.39 16.06 -15.11
N SER A 25 7.76 14.88 -15.17
CA SER A 25 6.34 14.76 -15.41
C SER A 25 5.63 15.32 -14.18
N ASP A 26 5.06 16.52 -14.34
CA ASP A 26 4.05 17.07 -13.44
C ASP A 26 3.02 15.95 -13.20
N PRO A 27 2.84 15.48 -11.95
CA PRO A 27 1.84 14.47 -11.68
C PRO A 27 0.49 15.13 -11.96
N ALA A 28 -0.02 14.93 -13.19
CA ALA A 28 -1.44 15.14 -13.47
C ALA A 28 -2.18 14.53 -12.28
N PRO A 29 -3.03 15.31 -11.58
CA PRO A 29 -3.49 14.92 -10.25
C PRO A 29 -4.16 13.57 -10.40
N HIS A 30 -3.46 12.52 -9.97
CA HIS A 30 -4.07 11.24 -9.73
C HIS A 30 -5.15 11.59 -8.73
N LYS A 31 -6.43 11.57 -9.16
CA LYS A 31 -7.55 11.72 -8.24
C LYS A 31 -7.24 10.78 -7.09
N PRO A 32 -7.01 11.27 -5.86
CA PRO A 32 -6.83 10.37 -4.76
C PRO A 32 -8.12 9.58 -4.69
N VAL A 33 -8.05 8.28 -4.96
CA VAL A 33 -9.09 7.37 -4.50
C VAL A 33 -9.17 7.65 -3.01
N SER A 34 -10.27 8.25 -2.57
CA SER A 34 -10.47 8.59 -1.17
C SER A 34 -10.59 7.28 -0.40
N GLN A 35 -9.47 6.67 -0.07
CA GLN A 35 -9.38 5.51 0.81
C GLN A 35 -9.58 6.03 2.24
N GLU A 36 -10.79 5.87 2.75
CA GLU A 36 -11.05 6.07 4.16
C GLU A 36 -10.70 4.77 4.89
N VAL A 37 -9.68 4.84 5.76
CA VAL A 37 -9.25 3.72 6.58
C VAL A 37 -9.88 3.87 7.96
N ALA A 38 -10.84 3.01 8.28
CA ALA A 38 -11.42 2.97 9.62
C ALA A 38 -10.58 2.04 10.51
N ARG A 39 -9.89 2.61 11.49
CA ARG A 39 -9.11 1.86 12.49
C ARG A 39 -9.95 1.69 13.75
N ARG A 40 -10.20 0.44 14.15
CA ARG A 40 -10.86 0.11 15.41
C ARG A 40 -9.94 -0.69 16.31
N GLU A 41 -9.72 -0.18 17.52
CA GLU A 41 -8.94 -0.87 18.55
C GLU A 41 -9.88 -1.51 19.57
N MET A 42 -9.63 -2.78 19.90
CA MET A 42 -10.37 -3.53 20.90
C MET A 42 -9.38 -4.08 21.93
N THR A 43 -9.57 -3.70 23.19
CA THR A 43 -8.81 -4.22 24.32
C THR A 43 -9.75 -5.00 25.23
N ALA A 44 -9.42 -6.25 25.52
CA ALA A 44 -10.18 -7.11 26.41
C ALA A 44 -9.26 -7.85 27.37
N GLN A 45 -9.66 -7.98 28.64
CA GLN A 45 -9.03 -8.89 29.58
C GLN A 45 -9.62 -10.28 29.37
N THR A 46 -8.77 -11.28 29.21
CA THR A 46 -9.21 -12.66 29.02
C THR A 46 -8.30 -13.60 29.81
N LEU A 47 -8.85 -14.75 30.18
CA LEU A 47 -8.15 -15.77 30.95
C LEU A 47 -7.70 -16.84 29.96
N VAL A 48 -6.40 -17.06 29.86
CA VAL A 48 -5.80 -17.98 28.89
C VAL A 48 -5.09 -19.09 29.64
N ASP A 49 -5.35 -20.32 29.23
CA ASP A 49 -4.62 -21.48 29.75
C ASP A 49 -3.21 -21.48 29.18
N THR A 50 -2.23 -21.31 30.06
CA THR A 50 -0.81 -21.40 29.74
C THR A 50 -0.23 -22.70 30.33
N PRO A 51 0.95 -23.16 29.89
CA PRO A 51 1.61 -24.33 30.48
C PRO A 51 1.88 -24.20 31.99
N GLU A 52 1.91 -22.98 32.53
CA GLU A 52 2.08 -22.67 33.96
C GLU A 52 0.75 -22.52 34.71
N GLY A 53 -0.39 -22.70 34.02
CA GLY A 53 -1.74 -22.55 34.54
C GLY A 53 -2.52 -21.38 33.92
N PRO A 54 -3.78 -21.18 34.34
CA PRO A 54 -4.63 -20.12 33.81
C PRO A 54 -4.12 -18.74 34.24
N GLN A 55 -3.81 -17.86 33.28
CA GLN A 55 -3.33 -16.51 33.55
C GLN A 55 -4.25 -15.45 32.92
N SER A 56 -4.43 -14.34 33.63
CA SER A 56 -5.15 -13.17 33.10
C SER A 56 -4.23 -12.39 32.17
N VAL A 57 -4.64 -12.24 30.91
CA VAL A 57 -3.87 -11.53 29.89
C VAL A 57 -4.69 -10.39 29.30
N THR A 58 -4.01 -9.29 28.94
CA THR A 58 -4.62 -8.20 28.19
C THR A 58 -4.49 -8.47 26.70
N LEU A 59 -5.58 -8.85 26.06
CA LEU A 59 -5.62 -9.01 24.61
C LEU A 59 -5.80 -7.64 23.96
N ARG A 60 -4.85 -7.24 23.11
CA ARG A 60 -4.96 -6.06 22.25
C ARG A 60 -5.17 -6.52 20.81
N ARG A 61 -6.30 -6.16 20.20
CA ARG A 61 -6.63 -6.46 18.80
C ARG A 61 -6.89 -5.16 18.05
N THR A 62 -6.24 -5.01 16.89
CA THR A 62 -6.49 -3.92 15.96
C THR A 62 -7.21 -4.49 14.74
N VAL A 63 -8.38 -3.93 14.41
CA VAL A 63 -9.12 -4.23 13.19
C VAL A 63 -9.00 -3.02 12.26
N ILE A 64 -8.60 -3.27 11.02
CA ILE A 64 -8.46 -2.24 9.98
C ILE A 64 -9.48 -2.58 8.90
N ASP A 65 -10.48 -1.71 8.75
CA ASP A 65 -11.49 -1.83 7.71
C ASP A 65 -11.15 -0.86 6.57
N GLU A 66 -10.91 -1.40 5.37
CA GLU A 66 -10.69 -0.60 4.16
C GLU A 66 -12.02 -0.39 3.43
N VAL A 67 -12.45 0.87 3.29
CA VAL A 67 -13.66 1.23 2.54
C VAL A 67 -13.27 1.79 1.18
N GLN A 68 -13.61 1.07 0.11
CA GLN A 68 -13.45 1.53 -1.26
C GLN A 68 -14.74 2.17 -1.74
N PHE A 69 -14.69 3.48 -2.01
CA PHE A 69 -15.81 4.19 -2.62
C PHE A 69 -15.70 4.13 -4.15
N PRO A 70 -16.81 3.86 -4.87
CA PRO A 70 -16.81 3.98 -6.32
C PRO A 70 -16.59 5.44 -6.73
N ASP A 71 -15.89 5.65 -7.83
CA ASP A 71 -15.69 6.98 -8.41
C ASP A 71 -17.05 7.64 -8.67
N LYS A 72 -17.26 8.83 -8.09
CA LYS A 72 -18.46 9.61 -8.38
C LYS A 72 -18.48 9.92 -9.89
N PRO A 73 -19.59 9.63 -10.62
CA PRO A 73 -19.71 10.10 -11.99
C PRO A 73 -19.70 11.62 -11.97
N THR A 74 -18.75 12.21 -12.70
CA THR A 74 -18.67 13.64 -12.95
C THR A 74 -19.98 14.05 -13.62
N GLN A 75 -20.85 14.76 -12.89
CA GLN A 75 -21.97 15.45 -13.50
C GLN A 75 -21.40 16.50 -14.45
N GLN A 76 -21.69 16.34 -15.74
CA GLN A 76 -21.41 17.33 -16.79
C GLN A 76 -22.38 18.50 -16.68
#